data_AF-A0A2W4KK72-F1
#
_entry.id   AF-A0A2W4KK72-F1
#
_cell.length_a   1.000
_cell.length_b   1.000
_cell.length_c   1.000
_cell.angle_alpha   90.00
_cell.angle_beta   90.00
_cell.angle_gamma   90.00
#
_symmetry.space_group_name_H-M   'P 1'
#
loop_
_entity.id
_entity.type
_entity.pdbx_description
1 polymer ?
#
loop_
_entity_poly.entity_id
_entity_poly.type
_entity_poly.pdbx_seq_one_letter_code
_entity_poly.pdbx_strand_id
1 'polypeptide(L)' 'MQGNPELLRLILEEIHRQGAIPFARYMDLALHHPEHGYYAQERPIIGQE' A
#
# COMPACT_ATOMS: atom_id res chain seq x y z
N MET A 1 -4.19 15.90 2.16
CA MET A 1 -4.38 14.48 1.84
C MET A 1 -3.30 13.71 2.59
N GLN A 2 -3.66 12.94 3.62
CA GLN A 2 -2.70 12.13 4.37
C GLN A 2 -2.95 10.66 4.01
N GLY A 3 -1.90 9.94 3.61
CA GLY A 3 -1.97 8.49 3.37
C GLY A 3 -2.14 7.72 4.69
N ASN A 4 -2.38 6.41 4.60
CA ASN A 4 -2.47 5.55 5.78
C ASN A 4 -1.11 5.54 6.51
N PRO A 5 -1.03 5.97 7.79
CA PRO A 5 0.24 6.08 8.51
C PRO A 5 0.93 4.73 8.73
N GLU A 6 0.19 3.64 8.88
CA GLU A 6 0.78 2.29 9.03
C GLU A 6 1.36 1.79 7.72
N LEU A 7 0.67 2.02 6.59
CA LEU A 7 1.21 1.71 5.28
C LEU A 7 2.53 2.46 5.03
N LEU A 8 2.58 3.74 5.42
CA LEU A 8 3.79 4.56 5.30
C LEU A 8 4.93 4.01 6.17
N ARG A 9 4.64 3.61 7.42
CA ARG A 9 5.62 2.99 8.32
C ARG A 9 6.21 1.72 7.72
N LEU A 10 5.38 0.84 7.17
CA LEU A 10 5.80 -0.42 6.54
C LEU A 10 6.72 -0.19 5.34
N ILE A 11 6.38 0.75 4.46
CA ILE A 11 7.20 1.10 3.29
C ILE A 11 8.56 1.65 3.75
N LEU A 12 8.57 2.55 4.74
CA LEU A 12 9.82 3.12 5.26
C LEU A 12 10.71 2.08 5.94
N GLU A 13 10.13 1.17 6.73
CA GLU A 13 10.88 0.08 7.34
C GLU A 13 11.49 -0.85 6.30
N GLU A 14 10.76 -1.16 5.23
CA GLU A 14 11.28 -1.98 4.15
C GLU A 14 12.47 -1.31 3.44
N ILE A 15 12.35 0.00 3.17
CA ILE A 15 13.42 0.80 2.57
C ILE A 15 14.64 0.91 3.50
N HIS A 16 14.43 1.11 4.80
CA HIS A 16 15.54 1.17 5.76
C HIS A 16 16.28 -0.16 5.85
N ARG A 17 15.58 -1.29 5.72
CA ARG A 17 16.18 -2.63 5.82
C ARG A 17 16.88 -3.08 4.53
N GLN A 18 16.33 -2.76 3.37
CA GLN A 18 16.76 -3.34 2.09
C GLN A 18 17.34 -2.31 1.11
N GLY A 19 17.27 -1.02 1.46
CA GLY A 19 17.58 0.08 0.55
C GLY A 19 16.39 0.44 -0.34
N ALA A 20 16.66 1.15 -1.43
CA ALA A 20 15.61 1.56 -2.36
C ALA A 20 14.84 0.34 -2.91
N ILE A 21 13.51 0.40 -2.84
CA ILE A 21 12.64 -0.65 -3.38
C ILE A 21 12.22 -0.32 -4.83
N PRO A 22 12.00 -1.33 -5.69
CA PRO A 22 11.41 -1.12 -7.00
C PRO A 22 10.00 -0.52 -6.91
N PHE A 23 9.60 0.26 -7.91
CA PHE A 23 8.25 0.82 -7.97
C PHE A 23 7.15 -0.25 -7.90
N ALA A 24 7.37 -1.41 -8.53
CA ALA A 24 6.44 -2.54 -8.44
C ALA A 24 6.20 -2.99 -6.99
N ARG A 25 7.24 -2.96 -6.13
CA ARG A 25 7.12 -3.33 -4.73
C ARG A 25 6.35 -2.29 -3.92
N TYR A 26 6.57 -1.01 -4.20
CA TYR A 26 5.76 0.07 -3.64
C TYR A 26 4.28 -0.09 -4.00
N MET A 27 3.97 -0.35 -5.28
CA MET A 27 2.60 -0.56 -5.75
C MET A 27 1.95 -1.78 -5.11
N ASP A 28 2.70 -2.88 -4.96
CA ASP A 28 2.22 -4.08 -4.30
C ASP A 28 1.79 -3.81 -2.85
N LEU A 29 2.61 -3.10 -2.07
CA LEU A 29 2.26 -2.68 -0.72
C LEU A 29 1.05 -1.73 -0.72
N ALA A 30 1.03 -0.74 -1.61
CA ALA A 30 -0.04 0.25 -1.64
C ALA A 30 -1.39 -0.31 -2.09
N LEU A 31 -1.41 -1.30 -2.99
CA LEU A 31 -2.63 -1.86 -3.55
C LEU A 31 -3.10 -3.10 -2.78
N HIS A 32 -2.17 -4.00 -2.44
CA HIS A 32 -2.50 -5.37 -2.01
C HIS A 32 -2.15 -5.66 -0.55
N HIS A 33 -1.57 -4.71 0.22
CA HIS A 33 -1.28 -4.97 1.64
C HIS A 33 -2.56 -5.41 2.38
N PRO A 34 -2.55 -6.55 3.08
CA PRO A 34 -3.77 -7.23 3.54
C PRO A 34 -4.67 -6.39 4.45
N GLU A 35 -4.12 -5.41 5.16
CA GLU A 35 -4.89 -4.56 6.10
C GLU A 35 -4.98 -3.09 5.66
N HIS A 36 -4.08 -2.65 4.78
CA HIS A 36 -3.84 -1.22 4.54
C HIS A 36 -3.75 -0.86 3.06
N GLY A 37 -3.77 -1.86 2.19
CA GLY A 37 -3.78 -1.69 0.75
C GLY A 37 -5.13 -1.17 0.27
N TYR A 38 -5.11 -0.50 -0.87
CA TYR A 38 -6.30 0.07 -1.49
C TYR A 38 -7.43 -0.96 -1.68
N TYR A 39 -7.09 -2.20 -2.07
CA TYR A 39 -8.05 -3.28 -2.29
C TYR A 39 -8.34 -4.13 -1.05
N ALA A 40 -7.66 -3.90 0.07
CA ALA A 40 -7.92 -4.64 1.31
C ALA A 40 -9.22 -4.21 1.99
N GLN A 41 -9.67 -2.98 1.71
CA GLN A 41 -10.99 -2.54 2.14
C GLN A 41 -12.01 -3.06 1.13
N GLU A 42 -13.05 -3.75 1.60
CA GLU A 42 -14.26 -4.11 0.84
C GLU A 42 -15.06 -2.84 0.48
N ARG A 43 -14.41 -1.78 -0.02
CA ARG A 43 -15.12 -0.65 -0.59
C ARG A 43 -15.88 -1.18 -1.80
N PRO A 44 -17.15 -0.76 -1.98
CA PRO A 44 -17.93 -1.17 -3.13
C PRO A 44 -17.12 -0.81 -4.38
N ILE A 45 -16.97 -1.78 -5.29
CA ILE A 45 -16.34 -1.58 -6.59
C ILE A 45 -17.01 -0.36 -7.21
N ILE A 46 -16.27 0.73 -7.41
CA ILE A 46 -16.81 1.95 -8.01
C ILE A 46 -16.82 1.73 -9.52
N GLY A 47 -17.96 1.24 -10.02
CA GLY A 47 -18.27 1.05 -11.43
C GLY A 47 -19.74 0.62 -11.53
N GLN A 48 -20.49 1.19 -12.48
CA GLN A 48 -21.79 0.66 -12.84
C GLN A 48 -21.57 -0.63 -13.66
N GLU A 49 -22.24 -1.72 -13.30
CA GLU A 49 -22.37 -2.89 -14.17
C GLU A 49 -23.02 -2.53 -15.51
#